data_AF-A0A371IF12-F1
#
_entry.id   AF-A0A371IF12-F1
#
_cell.length_a   1.000
_cell.length_b   1.000
_cell.length_c   1.000
_cell.angle_alpha   90.00
_cell.angle_beta   90.00
_cell.angle_gamma   90.00
#
_symmetry.space_group_name_H-M   'P 1'
#
loop_
_entity.id
_entity.type
_entity.pdbx_description
1 polymer ?
#
loop_
_entity_poly.entity_id
_entity_poly.type
_entity_poly.pdbx_seq_one_letter_code
_entity_poly.pdbx_strand_id
1 'polypeptide(L)'
;MGSMRVIVVAVLCAFAMHAGFSVSNAELSPTFYSETCPQLYEVVFGVIFNASITDPRIGASLIRLHFHDCFVQTVWILIAMEK
;
A
#
# COMPACT_ATOMS: atom_id res chain seq x y z
N MET A 1 37.59 -11.98 -28.39
CA MET A 1 37.60 -12.26 -26.94
C MET A 1 36.93 -11.16 -26.11
N GLY A 2 37.11 -9.86 -26.42
CA GLY A 2 36.43 -8.76 -25.73
C GLY A 2 34.91 -8.74 -25.89
N SER A 3 34.39 -8.88 -27.12
CA SER A 3 32.95 -8.88 -27.39
C SER A 3 32.19 -10.01 -26.71
N MET A 4 32.81 -11.19 -26.57
CA MET A 4 32.19 -12.34 -25.91
C MET A 4 31.99 -12.11 -24.40
N ARG A 5 32.92 -11.40 -23.76
CA ARG A 5 32.79 -11.00 -22.35
C ARG A 5 31.67 -9.96 -22.16
N VAL A 6 31.56 -9.00 -23.07
CA VAL A 6 30.50 -7.98 -23.03
C VAL A 6 29.11 -8.60 -23.21
N ILE A 7 28.96 -9.56 -24.13
CA ILE A 7 27.70 -10.29 -24.34
C ILE A 7 27.33 -11.09 -23.09
N VAL A 8 28.28 -11.81 -22.49
CA VAL A 8 28.04 -12.58 -21.27
C VAL A 8 27.59 -11.68 -20.11
N VAL A 9 28.24 -10.53 -19.92
CA VAL A 9 27.84 -9.56 -18.87
C VAL A 9 26.44 -9.01 -19.14
N ALA A 10 26.13 -8.63 -20.39
CA ALA A 10 24.82 -8.10 -20.74
C ALA A 10 23.68 -9.12 -20.49
N VAL A 11 23.91 -10.40 -20.82
CA VAL A 11 22.95 -11.48 -20.57
C VAL A 11 22.76 -11.72 -19.06
N LEU A 12 23.84 -11.74 -18.28
CA LEU A 12 23.76 -11.89 -16.82
C LEU A 12 23.00 -10.73 -16.15
N CYS A 13 23.24 -9.49 -16.59
CA CYS A 13 22.49 -8.32 -16.12
C CYS A 13 20.99 -8.41 -16.48
N ALA A 14 20.66 -8.84 -17.71
CA ALA A 14 19.27 -9.01 -18.13
C ALA A 14 18.53 -10.08 -17.30
N PHE A 15 19.21 -11.17 -16.97
CA PHE A 15 18.66 -12.25 -16.14
C PHE A 15 18.47 -11.82 -14.68
N ALA A 16 19.43 -11.05 -14.13
CA ALA A 16 19.32 -10.49 -12.78
C ALA A 16 18.14 -9.50 -12.64
N MET A 17 17.82 -8.74 -13.69
CA MET A 17 16.66 -7.82 -13.67
C MET A 17 15.30 -8.54 -13.67
N HIS A 18 15.22 -9.77 -14.18
CA HIS A 18 13.97 -10.57 -14.15
C HIS A 18 13.73 -11.26 -12.81
N ALA A 19 14.76 -11.44 -11.98
CA ALA A 19 14.65 -12.10 -10.67
C ALA A 19 14.04 -11.20 -9.57
N GLY A 20 13.86 -9.90 -9.83
CA GLY A 20 13.33 -8.93 -8.88
C GLY A 20 11.83 -8.63 -9.00
N PHE A 21 11.13 -9.19 -10.01
CA PHE A 21 9.69 -8.94 -10.19
C PHE A 21 8.88 -9.97 -9.40
N SER A 22 8.72 -9.72 -8.10
CA SER A 22 7.74 -10.43 -7.30
C SER A 22 6.34 -9.93 -7.68
N VAL A 23 5.59 -10.73 -8.45
CA VAL A 23 4.14 -10.54 -8.57
C VAL A 23 3.54 -10.90 -7.23
N SER A 24 3.28 -9.91 -6.38
CA SER A 24 2.48 -10.13 -5.18
C SER A 24 1.03 -10.39 -5.62
N ASN A 25 0.50 -11.57 -5.32
CA ASN A 25 -0.94 -11.83 -5.39
C ASN A 25 -1.58 -11.14 -4.17
N ALA A 26 -1.69 -9.82 -4.22
CA ALA A 26 -2.35 -9.01 -3.20
C ALA A 26 -3.87 -9.15 -3.37
N GLU A 27 -4.38 -10.35 -3.12
CA GLU A 27 -5.81 -10.66 -3.19
C GLU A 27 -6.50 -10.07 -1.96
N LEU A 28 -7.53 -9.25 -2.19
CA LEU A 28 -8.37 -8.71 -1.12
C LEU A 28 -9.53 -9.67 -0.86
N SER A 29 -9.81 -9.93 0.42
CA SER A 29 -11.01 -10.65 0.84
C SER A 29 -11.81 -9.82 1.85
N PRO A 30 -13.14 -9.69 1.68
CA PRO A 30 -14.00 -9.06 2.67
C PRO A 30 -13.96 -9.74 4.06
N THR A 31 -13.58 -11.02 4.10
CA THR A 31 -13.51 -11.81 5.33
C THR A 31 -12.10 -11.94 5.89
N PHE A 32 -11.12 -11.19 5.38
CA PHE A 32 -9.72 -11.33 5.78
C PHE A 32 -9.49 -11.29 7.30
N TYR A 33 -10.24 -10.46 8.03
CA TYR A 33 -10.12 -10.30 9.48
C TYR A 33 -11.16 -11.07 10.31
N SER A 34 -12.03 -11.89 9.70
CA SER A 34 -13.15 -12.50 10.43
C SER A 34 -12.73 -13.39 11.60
N GLU A 35 -11.55 -14.03 11.51
CA GLU A 35 -11.04 -14.91 12.57
C GLU A 35 -10.07 -14.20 13.52
N THR A 36 -9.21 -13.32 12.99
CA THR A 36 -8.16 -12.66 13.79
C THR A 36 -8.66 -11.43 14.52
N CYS A 37 -9.62 -10.71 13.95
CA CYS A 37 -10.20 -9.50 14.54
C CYS A 37 -11.68 -9.36 14.09
N PRO A 38 -12.59 -10.16 14.67
CA PRO A 38 -14.00 -10.19 14.26
C PRO A 38 -14.70 -8.84 14.46
N GLN A 39 -14.22 -8.02 15.39
CA GLN A 39 -14.79 -6.71 15.72
C GLN A 39 -14.13 -5.54 14.98
N LEU A 40 -13.32 -5.81 13.95
CA LEU A 40 -12.56 -4.77 13.25
C LEU A 40 -13.46 -3.62 12.78
N TYR A 41 -14.61 -3.95 12.19
CA TYR A 41 -15.56 -2.95 11.70
C TYR A 41 -16.08 -2.05 12.83
N GLU A 42 -16.53 -2.63 13.96
CA GLU A 42 -17.06 -1.85 15.07
C GLU A 42 -16.00 -0.94 15.70
N VAL A 43 -14.76 -1.44 15.85
CA VAL A 43 -13.65 -0.67 16.42
C VAL A 43 -13.32 0.52 15.51
N VAL A 44 -13.11 0.30 14.22
CA VAL A 44 -12.77 1.37 13.27
C VAL A 44 -13.91 2.37 13.16
N PHE A 45 -15.16 1.89 13.05
CA PHE A 45 -16.33 2.75 12.97
C PHE A 45 -16.50 3.59 14.25
N GLY A 46 -16.33 2.99 15.43
CA GLY A 46 -16.45 3.70 16.71
C GLY A 46 -15.44 4.84 16.86
N VAL A 47 -14.20 4.63 16.42
CA VAL A 47 -13.15 5.67 16.42
C VAL A 47 -13.51 6.82 15.49
N ILE A 48 -13.90 6.50 14.25
CA ILE A 48 -14.28 7.52 13.26
C ILE A 48 -15.53 8.28 13.71
N PHE A 49 -16.52 7.58 14.27
CA PHE A 49 -17.74 8.18 14.80
C PHE A 49 -17.43 9.15 15.93
N ASN A 50 -16.62 8.75 16.92
CA ASN A 50 -16.22 9.63 18.02
C ASN A 50 -15.45 10.86 17.52
N ALA A 51 -14.54 10.68 16.55
CA ALA A 51 -13.85 11.81 15.92
C ALA A 51 -14.82 12.75 15.19
N SER A 52 -15.87 12.20 14.56
CA SER A 52 -16.87 12.99 13.83
C SER A 52 -17.69 13.94 14.71
N ILE A 53 -17.82 13.63 16.01
CA ILE A 53 -18.52 14.50 16.98
C ILE A 53 -17.77 15.82 17.14
N THR A 54 -16.44 15.79 17.10
CA THR A 54 -15.60 16.98 17.27
C THR A 54 -15.30 17.65 15.93
N ASP A 55 -15.06 16.87 14.87
CA ASP A 55 -14.90 17.37 13.51
C ASP A 55 -15.80 16.60 12.53
N PRO A 56 -16.96 17.15 12.14
CA PRO A 56 -17.88 16.48 11.22
C PRO A 56 -17.29 16.26 9.82
N ARG A 57 -16.17 16.91 9.47
CA ARG A 57 -15.50 16.74 8.17
C ARG A 57 -14.50 15.58 8.14
N ILE A 58 -14.22 14.93 9.26
CA ILE A 58 -13.17 13.90 9.34
C ILE A 58 -13.38 12.74 8.35
N GLY A 59 -14.62 12.30 8.13
CA GLY A 59 -14.94 11.25 7.16
C GLY A 59 -14.56 11.62 5.73
N ALA A 60 -14.83 12.86 5.32
CA ALA A 60 -14.45 13.36 4.00
C ALA A 60 -12.93 13.48 3.87
N SER A 61 -12.23 13.93 4.92
CA SER A 61 -10.77 14.00 4.96
C SER A 61 -10.12 12.61 4.82
N LEU A 62 -10.66 11.58 5.50
CA LEU A 62 -10.16 10.21 5.42
C LEU A 62 -10.36 9.58 4.04
N ILE A 63 -11.52 9.80 3.40
CA ILE A 63 -11.77 9.32 2.03
C ILE A 63 -10.82 10.00 1.05
N ARG A 64 -10.60 11.31 1.19
CA ARG A 64 -9.64 12.05 0.37
C ARG A 64 -8.22 11.53 0.58
N LEU A 65 -7.83 11.21 1.81
CA LEU A 65 -6.53 10.61 2.12
C LEU A 65 -6.39 9.23 1.46
N HIS A 66 -7.40 8.35 1.58
CA HIS A 66 -7.38 7.04 0.93
C HIS A 66 -7.22 7.15 -0.60
N PHE A 67 -7.92 8.10 -1.22
CA PHE A 67 -7.74 8.38 -2.65
C PHE A 67 -6.31 8.84 -2.96
N HIS A 68 -5.73 9.75 -2.15
CA HIS A 68 -4.35 10.21 -2.36
C HIS A 68 -3.31 9.09 -2.19
N ASP A 69 -3.49 8.18 -1.22
CA ASP A 69 -2.60 7.04 -0.98
C ASP A 69 -2.65 6.02 -2.12
N CYS A 70 -3.86 5.75 -2.66
CA CYS A 70 -4.02 4.78 -3.74
C CYS A 70 -3.58 5.33 -5.11
N PHE A 71 -3.70 6.64 -5.37
CA PHE A 71 -3.35 7.22 -6.66
C PHE A 71 -1.93 7.80 -6.72
N VAL A 72 -1.29 8.14 -5.59
CA VAL A 72 0.06 8.74 -5.54
C VAL A 72 0.99 7.85 -4.68
N GLN A 73 1.32 6.70 -5.26
CA GLN A 73 1.86 5.44 -4.71
C GLN A 73 2.93 5.46 -3.57
N THR A 74 3.63 6.53 -3.19
CA THR A 74 4.81 6.36 -2.28
C THR A 74 5.21 7.50 -1.34
N VAL A 75 4.56 8.68 -1.33
CA VAL A 75 5.06 9.85 -0.56
C VAL A 75 4.17 10.26 0.63
N TRP A 76 2.92 9.78 0.71
CA TRP A 76 1.93 10.35 1.64
C TRP A 76 1.90 9.75 3.05
N ILE A 77 2.46 8.55 3.27
CA ILE A 77 2.54 7.97 4.62
C ILE A 77 3.41 8.82 5.58
N LEU A 78 4.32 9.64 5.04
CA LEU A 78 5.10 10.59 5.85
C LEU A 78 4.37 11.91 6.14
N ILE A 79 3.33 12.27 5.37
CA ILE A 79 2.60 13.54 5.57
C ILE A 79 1.38 13.34 6.49
N ALA A 80 0.80 12.14 6.55
CA ALA A 80 -0.37 11.86 7.39
C ALA A 80 -0.08 11.87 8.90
N MET A 81 1.19 11.89 9.32
CA MET A 81 1.60 11.89 10.73
C MET A 81 2.08 13.27 11.25
N GLU A 82 2.08 14.32 10.40
CA GLU A 82 2.60 15.64 10.79
C GLU A 82 1.55 16.78 10.71
N LYS A 83 0.26 16.45 10.79
CA LYS A 83 -0.82 17.43 11.04
C LYS A 83 -1.85 16.90 12.02
#